data_AF-A0AAV2HKJ1-F1
#
_entry.id   AF-A0AAV2HKJ1-F1
#
_cell.length_a   1.000
_cell.length_b   1.000
_cell.length_c   1.000
_cell.angle_alpha   90.00
_cell.angle_beta   90.00
_cell.angle_gamma   90.00
#
_symmetry.space_group_name_H-M   'P 1'
#
loop_
_entity.id
_entity.type
_entity.pdbx_description
1 polymer ?
#
loop_
_entity_poly.entity_id
_entity_poly.type
_entity_poly.pdbx_seq_one_letter_code
_entity_poly.pdbx_strand_id
1 'polypeptide(L)'
;MAGLLDFNNCKIISSGVSSNTNGTLRSNGWNEAAVKYTPNGCTGLPKVSTTAVNMCFTSSSGLSLWCNSDTGAPVYCNAPSNNEWIMVGVAQVQSSCGTSPEFRVIQHPG
;
A
#
# COMPACT_ATOMS: atom_id res chain seq x y z
N MET A 1 -19.08 4.66 4.40
CA MET A 1 -18.03 3.61 4.47
C MET A 1 -17.11 3.76 5.68
N ALA A 2 -17.17 4.85 6.45
CA ALA A 2 -16.53 4.91 7.76
C ALA A 2 -17.27 3.98 8.73
N GLY A 3 -16.57 3.02 9.35
CA GLY A 3 -17.09 2.16 10.42
C GLY A 3 -17.16 0.66 10.14
N LEU A 4 -17.03 0.22 8.89
CA LEU A 4 -17.02 -1.23 8.55
C LEU A 4 -15.62 -1.81 8.36
N LEU A 5 -14.64 -0.97 8.02
CA LEU A 5 -13.25 -1.37 7.78
C LEU A 5 -12.33 -0.74 8.82
N ASP A 6 -11.39 -1.53 9.33
CA ASP A 6 -10.29 -1.04 10.16
C ASP A 6 -9.14 -0.59 9.27
N PHE A 7 -9.06 0.72 9.06
CA PHE A 7 -8.00 1.34 8.26
C PHE A 7 -6.62 1.38 8.97
N ASN A 8 -6.53 0.93 10.23
CA ASN A 8 -5.24 0.69 10.91
C ASN A 8 -4.74 -0.74 10.72
N ASN A 9 -5.62 -1.65 10.30
CA ASN A 9 -5.32 -3.05 10.05
C ASN A 9 -5.52 -3.37 8.56
N CYS A 10 -4.56 -2.93 7.76
CA CYS A 10 -4.54 -3.16 6.33
C CYS A 10 -3.27 -3.92 5.92
N LYS A 11 -3.31 -4.49 4.72
CA LYS A 11 -2.19 -5.20 4.13
C LYS A 11 -2.10 -4.95 2.63
N ILE A 12 -0.88 -4.98 2.13
CA ILE A 12 -0.59 -4.99 0.71
C ILE A 12 0.07 -6.33 0.36
N ILE A 13 -0.31 -6.88 -0.79
CA ILE A 13 0.23 -8.15 -1.29
C ILE A 13 0.84 -7.90 -2.66
N SER A 14 2.10 -8.27 -2.84
CA SER A 14 2.83 -8.05 -4.10
C SER A 14 3.99 -9.00 -4.26
N SER A 15 4.47 -9.12 -5.49
CA SER A 15 5.68 -9.84 -5.88
C SER A 15 6.87 -8.90 -6.08
N GLY A 16 6.76 -7.63 -5.71
CA GLY A 16 7.85 -6.68 -5.85
C GLY A 16 9.01 -6.94 -4.89
N VAL A 17 10.09 -6.19 -5.11
CA VAL A 17 11.41 -6.42 -4.50
C VAL A 17 11.76 -5.29 -3.53
N SER A 18 12.40 -5.61 -2.42
CA SER A 18 12.74 -4.65 -1.36
C SER A 18 14.01 -3.81 -1.62
N SER A 19 14.72 -4.04 -2.72
CA SER A 19 16.00 -3.38 -3.03
C SER A 19 15.94 -2.46 -4.24
N ASN A 20 16.57 -1.28 -4.11
CA ASN A 20 16.73 -0.28 -5.16
C ASN A 20 18.02 -0.48 -6.00
N THR A 21 18.80 -1.53 -5.72
CA THR A 21 20.09 -1.77 -6.40
C THR A 21 19.89 -2.75 -7.55
N ASN A 22 20.14 -2.27 -8.78
CA ASN A 22 20.28 -3.09 -9.98
C ASN A 22 21.23 -4.26 -9.72
N GLY A 23 20.71 -5.50 -9.64
CA GLY A 23 21.59 -6.67 -9.64
C GLY A 23 20.96 -8.00 -9.25
N THR A 24 20.07 -8.05 -8.26
CA THR A 24 19.46 -9.32 -7.84
C THR A 24 18.02 -9.13 -7.39
N LEU A 25 17.14 -8.86 -8.36
CA LEU A 25 15.70 -8.74 -8.15
C LEU A 25 15.13 -10.17 -7.96
N ARG A 26 15.01 -10.63 -6.72
CA ARG A 26 14.29 -11.87 -6.43
C ARG A 26 13.31 -11.65 -5.29
N SER A 27 12.02 -11.58 -5.62
CA SER A 27 10.99 -11.94 -4.66
C SER A 27 10.91 -13.46 -4.64
N ASN A 28 10.99 -14.06 -3.45
CA ASN A 28 10.72 -15.48 -3.30
C ASN A 28 9.20 -15.67 -3.15
N GLY A 29 8.47 -15.37 -4.23
CA GLY A 29 7.01 -15.46 -4.28
C GLY A 29 6.28 -14.20 -3.82
N TRP A 30 5.03 -14.38 -3.40
CA TRP A 30 4.18 -13.29 -2.90
C TRP A 30 4.60 -12.90 -1.50
N ASN A 31 4.77 -11.60 -1.29
CA ASN A 31 5.02 -11.03 0.01
C ASN A 31 3.75 -10.36 0.51
N GLU A 32 3.63 -10.24 1.84
CA GLU A 32 2.59 -9.49 2.52
C GLU A 32 3.26 -8.46 3.45
N ALA A 33 2.77 -7.22 3.43
CA ALA A 33 3.22 -6.18 4.33
C ALA A 33 2.04 -5.49 5.00
N ALA A 34 2.14 -5.30 6.31
CA ALA A 34 1.15 -4.58 7.10
C ALA A 34 1.27 -3.07 6.84
N VAL A 35 0.13 -2.44 6.57
CA VAL A 35 0.02 -1.01 6.26
C VAL A 35 -1.14 -0.39 7.02
N LYS A 36 -1.10 0.94 7.15
CA LYS A 36 -2.18 1.72 7.75
C LYS A 36 -2.48 2.97 6.94
N TYR A 37 -3.74 3.36 6.91
CA TYR A 37 -4.19 4.58 6.26
C TYR A 37 -3.67 5.81 7.00
N THR A 38 -3.19 6.79 6.23
CA THR A 38 -2.62 8.04 6.76
C THR A 38 -3.22 9.22 5.98
N PRO A 39 -4.36 9.79 6.42
CA PRO A 39 -5.12 10.78 5.63
C PRO A 39 -4.33 12.06 5.31
N ASN A 40 -3.38 12.43 6.15
CA ASN A 40 -2.52 13.61 5.97
C ASN A 40 -1.14 13.27 5.37
N GLY A 41 -0.92 12.02 4.97
CA GLY A 41 0.33 11.56 4.37
C GLY A 41 0.39 11.82 2.86
N CYS A 42 1.48 11.38 2.24
CA CYS A 42 1.72 11.42 0.80
C CYS A 42 1.73 12.84 0.22
N THR A 43 1.96 13.87 1.03
CA THR A 43 1.94 15.29 0.58
C THR A 43 3.03 15.59 -0.43
N GLY A 44 4.20 14.95 -0.29
CA GLY A 44 5.33 15.05 -1.21
C GLY A 44 5.26 14.11 -2.43
N LEU A 45 4.24 13.25 -2.53
CA LEU A 45 4.12 12.30 -3.64
C LEU A 45 3.42 12.92 -4.84
N PRO A 46 3.92 12.70 -6.06
CA PRO A 46 3.24 13.16 -7.26
C PRO A 46 1.83 12.57 -7.30
N LYS A 47 0.86 13.37 -7.76
CA LYS A 47 -0.47 12.88 -8.11
C LYS A 47 -0.38 12.32 -9.52
N VAL A 48 -0.29 11.00 -9.63
CA VAL A 48 -0.16 10.28 -10.92
C VAL A 48 -1.52 9.81 -11.47
N SER A 49 -2.60 9.98 -10.71
CA SER A 49 -3.98 9.76 -11.17
C SER A 49 -4.75 11.07 -11.33
N THR A 50 -5.63 11.15 -12.32
CA THR A 50 -6.70 12.16 -12.41
C THR A 50 -7.85 11.86 -11.45
N THR A 51 -7.87 10.68 -10.81
CA THR A 51 -8.86 10.35 -9.77
C THR A 51 -8.76 11.33 -8.62
N ALA A 52 -9.85 12.03 -8.33
CA ALA A 52 -9.95 13.00 -7.23
C ALA A 52 -9.75 12.34 -5.86
N VAL A 53 -9.93 11.03 -5.76
CA VAL A 53 -9.87 10.24 -4.54
C VAL A 53 -8.64 9.34 -4.57
N ASN A 54 -7.58 9.76 -3.90
CA ASN A 54 -6.39 8.95 -3.65
C ASN A 54 -6.24 8.80 -2.14
N MET A 55 -6.13 7.57 -1.68
CA MET A 55 -5.83 7.25 -0.29
C MET A 55 -4.31 7.21 -0.10
N CYS A 56 -3.85 7.49 1.11
CA CYS A 56 -2.44 7.37 1.45
C CYS A 56 -2.26 6.32 2.53
N PHE A 57 -1.25 5.46 2.37
CA PHE A 57 -0.91 4.42 3.31
C PHE A 57 0.58 4.48 3.66
N THR A 58 0.92 3.96 4.83
CA THR A 58 2.30 3.82 5.30
C THR A 58 2.50 2.44 5.93
N SER A 59 3.75 1.98 5.95
CA SER A 59 4.14 0.73 6.61
C SER A 59 3.86 0.82 8.11
N SER A 60 3.17 -0.17 8.67
CA SER A 60 2.94 -0.25 10.12
C SER A 60 3.96 -1.15 10.82
N SER A 61 4.67 -2.00 10.10
CA SER A 61 5.61 -2.99 10.64
C SER A 61 7.06 -2.49 10.73
N GLY A 62 7.35 -1.27 10.26
CA GLY A 62 8.72 -0.77 10.13
C GLY A 62 9.56 -1.51 9.07
N LEU A 63 8.94 -2.49 8.39
CA LEU A 63 9.51 -3.15 7.23
C LEU A 63 9.47 -2.18 6.05
N SER A 64 10.53 -2.19 5.24
CA SER A 64 10.50 -1.45 3.99
C SER A 64 9.35 -1.96 3.12
N LEU A 65 8.35 -1.11 2.85
CA LEU A 65 7.49 -1.40 1.72
C LEU A 65 8.34 -1.31 0.46
N TRP A 66 7.99 -2.22 -0.43
CA TRP A 66 8.82 -2.74 -1.49
C TRP A 66 9.04 -1.70 -2.61
N CYS A 67 10.20 -1.74 -3.27
CA CYS A 67 10.69 -0.73 -4.20
C CYS A 67 10.03 -0.75 -5.58
N ASN A 68 10.15 -1.89 -6.25
CA ASN A 68 9.99 -2.01 -7.68
C ASN A 68 9.04 -3.16 -7.94
N SER A 69 8.15 -2.95 -8.90
CA SER A 69 7.10 -3.89 -9.32
C SER A 69 5.92 -4.04 -8.35
N ASP A 70 5.69 -3.05 -7.49
CA ASP A 70 4.55 -3.04 -6.54
C ASP A 70 3.41 -2.11 -6.96
N THR A 71 3.64 -1.26 -7.96
CA THR A 71 2.56 -0.49 -8.58
C THR A 71 1.52 -1.47 -9.15
N GLY A 72 0.25 -1.23 -8.82
CA GLY A 72 -0.88 -2.10 -9.15
C GLY A 72 -1.18 -3.16 -8.09
N ALA A 73 -0.35 -3.31 -7.05
CA ALA A 73 -0.60 -4.27 -5.99
C ALA A 73 -1.89 -3.96 -5.23
N PRO A 74 -2.73 -4.98 -4.95
CA PRO A 74 -3.96 -4.80 -4.21
C PRO A 74 -3.69 -4.48 -2.74
N VAL A 75 -4.47 -3.55 -2.21
CA VAL A 75 -4.47 -3.18 -0.79
C VAL A 75 -5.80 -3.61 -0.19
N TYR A 76 -5.71 -4.33 0.93
CA TYR A 76 -6.85 -4.85 1.66
C TYR A 76 -6.90 -4.26 3.06
N CYS A 77 -8.09 -4.00 3.57
CA CYS A 77 -8.30 -3.67 4.98
C CYS A 77 -9.26 -4.68 5.61
N ASN A 78 -9.04 -4.99 6.88
CA ASN A 78 -9.87 -5.94 7.60
C ASN A 78 -11.23 -5.33 7.93
N ALA A 79 -12.30 -6.13 7.82
CA ALA A 79 -13.63 -5.83 8.30
C ALA A 79 -13.83 -6.52 9.67
N PRO A 80 -13.75 -5.80 10.81
CA PRO A 80 -13.75 -6.44 12.13
C PRO A 80 -15.05 -7.19 12.46
N SER A 81 -16.15 -6.85 11.78
CA SER A 81 -17.46 -7.49 11.97
C SER A 81 -17.49 -8.95 11.56
N ASN A 82 -16.69 -9.35 10.57
CA ASN A 82 -16.67 -10.71 10.01
C ASN A 82 -15.27 -11.24 9.70
N ASN A 83 -14.21 -10.48 10.05
CA ASN A 83 -12.81 -10.77 9.78
C ASN A 83 -12.46 -10.94 8.28
N GLU A 84 -13.28 -10.42 7.38
CA GLU A 84 -12.99 -10.45 5.95
C GLU A 84 -11.95 -9.39 5.55
N TRP A 85 -11.19 -9.66 4.49
CA TRP A 85 -10.24 -8.71 3.91
C TRP A 85 -10.83 -8.10 2.67
N ILE A 86 -11.20 -6.82 2.75
CA ILE A 86 -11.86 -6.12 1.66
C ILE A 86 -10.82 -5.30 0.90
N MET A 87 -10.78 -5.48 -0.43
CA MET A 87 -9.92 -4.69 -1.29
C MET A 87 -10.39 -3.23 -1.29
N VAL A 88 -9.55 -2.33 -0.82
CA VAL A 88 -9.84 -0.89 -0.77
C VAL A 88 -9.28 -0.14 -1.97
N GLY A 89 -8.32 -0.74 -2.68
CA GLY A 89 -7.71 -0.10 -3.83
C GLY A 89 -6.44 -0.78 -4.33
N VAL A 90 -5.76 -0.10 -5.24
CA VAL A 90 -4.47 -0.52 -5.81
C VAL A 90 -3.38 0.51 -5.57
N ALA A 91 -2.18 0.04 -5.23
CA ALA A 91 -1.01 0.89 -5.02
C ALA A 91 -0.58 1.58 -6.33
N GLN A 92 -0.14 2.83 -6.24
CA GLN A 92 0.24 3.63 -7.41
C GLN A 92 1.71 4.05 -7.39
N VAL A 93 2.02 5.01 -6.52
CA VAL A 93 3.33 5.65 -6.42
C VAL A 93 3.74 5.74 -4.97
N GLN A 94 5.03 5.63 -4.72
CA GLN A 94 5.61 5.66 -3.38
C GLN A 94 6.79 6.64 -3.29
N SER A 95 7.11 7.06 -2.06
CA SER A 95 8.16 8.07 -1.79
C SER A 95 9.56 7.52 -2.00
N SER A 96 9.75 6.28 -1.61
CA SER A 96 11.06 5.65 -1.45
C SER A 96 10.86 4.18 -1.14
N CYS A 97 11.95 3.43 -1.18
CA CYS A 97 12.02 2.14 -0.53
C CYS A 97 12.87 2.28 0.72
N GLY A 98 12.23 2.15 1.87
CA GLY A 98 12.84 2.35 3.18
C GLY A 98 11.84 1.99 4.26
N THR A 99 12.23 2.01 5.52
CA THR A 99 11.48 1.46 6.66
C THR A 99 10.13 2.14 6.98
N SER A 100 9.79 3.26 6.34
CA SER A 100 8.50 3.95 6.51
C SER A 100 8.10 4.72 5.26
N PRO A 101 7.92 4.04 4.12
CA PRO A 101 7.58 4.72 2.89
C PRO A 101 6.07 4.98 2.88
N GLU A 102 5.70 6.15 2.38
CA GLU A 102 4.30 6.47 2.10
C GLU A 102 4.00 6.11 0.65
N PHE A 103 2.79 5.62 0.40
CA PHE A 103 2.35 5.32 -0.95
C PHE A 103 0.89 5.69 -1.18
N ARG A 104 0.58 6.13 -2.40
CA ARG A 104 -0.77 6.43 -2.82
C ARG A 104 -1.48 5.17 -3.30
N VAL A 105 -2.78 5.11 -3.01
CA VAL A 105 -3.69 4.05 -3.42
C VAL A 105 -4.88 4.67 -4.15
N ILE A 106 -5.19 4.17 -5.34
CA ILE A 106 -6.44 4.50 -6.04
C ILE A 106 -7.54 3.66 -5.39
N GLN A 107 -8.59 4.31 -4.90
CA GLN A 107 -9.71 3.62 -4.26
C GLN A 107 -10.49 2.73 -5.26
N HIS A 108 -10.97 1.57 -4.79
CA HIS A 108 -11.93 0.71 -5.50
C HIS A 108 -13.15 0.39 -4.61
N PRO A 109 -14.38 0.29 -5.18
CA PRO A 109 -14.79 0.80 -6.48
C PRO A 109 -14.77 2.34 -6.45
N GLY A 110 -14.05 2.92 -7.40
CA GLY A 110 -13.97 4.37 -7.62
C GLY A 110 -14.75 4.76 -8.86
#